data_AF-A0A1Y1Z8C8-F1
#
_entry.id   AF-A0A1Y1Z8C8-F1
#
_cell.length_a   1.000
_cell.length_b   1.000
_cell.length_c   1.000
_cell.angle_alpha   90.00
_cell.angle_beta   90.00
_cell.angle_gamma   90.00
#
_symmetry.space_group_name_H-M   'P 1'
#
loop_
_entity.id
_entity.type
_entity.pdbx_description
1 polymer ?
#
loop_
_entity_poly.entity_id
_entity_poly.type
_entity_poly.pdbx_seq_one_letter_code
_entity_poly.pdbx_strand_id
1 'polypeptide(L)'
;LDEWRTRNGINVTKSTMLHHTKTYLSNRDVHNRLLQCARDLVRIRRRRAETDRWERFARELSYYCHEEDCKTIARRFPTRNSLRKHAWDAHGFVWELRIANAEPDGPKYACTLDQCQLAGMHVFKKRRDYQTHLKIYHGIQKVEFQTRAQLEAWLDRGRTEP
;
A
#
# COMPACT_ATOMS: atom_id res chain seq x y z
N LEU A 1 20.13 27.27 -13.17
CA LEU A 1 20.27 27.14 -14.65
C LEU A 1 20.73 28.49 -15.25
N ASP A 2 21.41 29.33 -14.46
CA ASP A 2 21.46 30.78 -14.69
C ASP A 2 22.82 31.32 -15.12
N GLU A 3 23.77 30.45 -15.49
CA GLU A 3 25.16 30.85 -15.76
C GLU A 3 25.56 30.86 -17.24
N TRP A 4 24.61 30.82 -18.17
CA TRP A 4 24.92 31.03 -19.59
C TRP A 4 24.85 32.53 -19.93
N ARG A 5 25.79 33.33 -19.38
CA ARG A 5 25.99 34.73 -19.77
C ARG A 5 27.12 34.81 -20.81
N THR A 6 26.78 35.15 -22.04
CA THR A 6 27.76 35.64 -23.02
C THR A 6 28.19 37.05 -22.63
N ARG A 7 29.47 37.37 -22.88
CA ARG A 7 30.18 38.59 -22.43
C ARG A 7 29.52 39.92 -22.85
N ASN A 8 28.57 39.89 -23.78
CA ASN A 8 27.95 41.07 -24.40
C ASN A 8 26.44 41.23 -24.05
N GLY A 9 25.91 40.49 -23.06
CA GLY A 9 24.54 40.69 -22.57
C GLY A 9 23.41 40.20 -23.49
N ILE A 10 23.71 39.84 -24.74
CA ILE A 10 22.71 39.30 -25.68
C ILE A 10 22.67 37.78 -25.52
N ASN A 11 21.62 37.31 -24.86
CA ASN A 11 21.38 35.89 -24.56
C ASN A 11 20.81 35.15 -25.78
N VAL A 12 21.46 35.28 -26.94
CA VAL A 12 21.00 34.77 -28.24
C VAL A 12 20.64 33.29 -28.15
N THR A 13 21.52 32.48 -27.56
CA THR A 13 21.31 31.04 -27.39
C THR A 13 20.07 30.73 -26.57
N LYS A 14 19.85 31.43 -25.45
CA LYS A 14 18.64 31.25 -24.63
C LYS A 14 17.38 31.65 -25.40
N SER A 15 17.41 32.75 -26.14
CA SER A 15 16.29 33.20 -26.98
C SER A 15 15.99 32.22 -28.10
N THR A 16 17.02 31.68 -28.74
CA THR A 16 16.90 30.65 -29.80
C THR A 16 16.34 29.35 -29.24
N MET A 17 16.84 28.87 -28.09
CA MET A 17 16.30 27.68 -27.42
C MET A 17 14.84 27.91 -27.03
N LEU A 18 14.50 29.05 -26.44
CA LEU A 18 13.12 29.38 -26.07
C LEU A 18 12.21 29.42 -27.31
N HIS A 19 12.66 30.00 -28.41
CA HIS A 19 11.91 30.02 -29.66
C HIS A 19 11.65 28.61 -30.18
N HIS A 20 12.68 27.76 -30.30
CA HIS A 20 12.52 26.38 -30.74
C HIS A 20 11.65 25.55 -29.80
N THR A 21 11.79 25.72 -28.48
CA THR A 21 10.92 25.06 -27.51
C THR A 21 9.48 25.49 -27.68
N LYS A 22 9.20 26.78 -27.85
CA LYS A 22 7.84 27.29 -28.12
C LYS A 22 7.28 26.70 -29.41
N THR A 23 8.02 26.75 -30.52
CA THR A 23 7.62 26.19 -31.80
C THR A 23 7.35 24.69 -31.71
N TYR A 24 8.19 23.94 -30.99
CA TYR A 24 8.00 22.51 -30.72
C TYR A 24 6.72 22.25 -29.91
N LEU A 25 6.47 23.04 -28.86
CA LEU A 25 5.27 22.93 -28.02
C LEU A 25 3.98 23.39 -28.73
N SER A 26 4.09 24.25 -29.75
CA SER A 26 2.97 24.66 -30.61
C SER A 26 2.53 23.55 -31.58
N ASN A 27 3.34 22.52 -31.80
CA ASN A 27 2.93 21.36 -32.58
C ASN A 27 1.87 20.55 -31.80
N ARG A 28 0.68 20.40 -32.41
CA ARG A 28 -0.46 19.71 -31.79
C ARG A 28 -0.16 18.26 -31.41
N ASP A 29 0.61 17.54 -32.21
CA ASP A 29 0.94 16.14 -31.94
C ASP A 29 1.91 16.01 -30.77
N VAL A 30 2.86 16.93 -30.66
CA VAL A 30 3.76 17.04 -29.50
C VAL A 30 2.96 17.35 -28.25
N HIS A 31 2.06 18.33 -28.30
CA HIS A 31 1.20 18.69 -27.19
C HIS A 31 0.35 17.50 -26.71
N ASN A 32 -0.28 16.77 -27.64
CA ASN A 32 -1.08 15.59 -27.33
C ASN A 32 -0.25 14.48 -26.68
N ARG A 33 0.98 14.24 -27.16
CA ARG A 33 1.90 13.27 -26.54
C ARG A 33 2.30 13.68 -25.12
N LEU A 34 2.59 14.96 -24.88
CA LEU A 34 2.91 15.46 -23.54
C LEU A 34 1.72 15.31 -22.58
N LEU A 35 0.50 15.60 -23.03
CA LEU A 35 -0.71 15.36 -22.25
C LEU A 35 -0.88 13.87 -21.93
N GLN A 36 -0.64 12.99 -22.90
CA GLN A 36 -0.71 11.56 -22.70
C GLN A 36 0.32 11.10 -21.67
N CYS A 37 1.58 11.54 -21.78
CA CYS A 37 2.61 11.27 -20.78
C CYS A 37 2.21 11.77 -19.39
N ALA A 38 1.65 12.98 -19.28
CA ALA A 38 1.20 13.52 -18.00
C ALA A 38 0.08 12.65 -17.38
N ARG A 39 -0.90 12.23 -18.18
CA ARG A 39 -1.96 11.31 -17.74
C ARG A 39 -1.40 9.96 -17.30
N ASP A 40 -0.46 9.40 -18.05
CA ASP A 40 0.18 8.14 -17.72
C ASP A 40 0.99 8.22 -16.43
N LEU A 41 1.73 9.32 -16.23
CA LEU A 41 2.46 9.58 -14.99
C LEU A 41 1.53 9.71 -13.79
N VAL A 42 0.40 10.43 -13.93
CA VAL A 42 -0.62 10.52 -12.87
C VAL A 42 -1.22 9.15 -12.57
N ARG A 43 -1.57 8.36 -13.60
CA ARG A 43 -2.09 7.00 -13.43
C ARG A 43 -1.08 6.10 -12.71
N ILE A 44 0.19 6.14 -13.10
CA ILE A 44 1.27 5.38 -12.44
C ILE A 44 1.42 5.84 -10.99
N ARG A 45 1.39 7.15 -10.73
CA ARG A 45 1.46 7.69 -9.37
C ARG A 45 0.31 7.20 -8.50
N ARG A 46 -0.93 7.20 -9.02
CA ARG A 46 -2.12 6.68 -8.32
C ARG A 46 -1.97 5.19 -7.99
N ARG A 47 -1.63 4.36 -8.98
CA ARG A 47 -1.35 2.92 -8.75
C ARG A 47 -0.25 2.68 -7.72
N ARG A 48 0.81 3.50 -7.75
CA ARG A 48 1.88 3.40 -6.76
C ARG A 48 1.39 3.82 -5.36
N ALA A 49 0.53 4.81 -5.25
CA ALA A 49 -0.08 5.28 -4.00
C ALA A 49 -1.08 4.27 -3.38
N GLU A 50 -1.44 3.21 -4.10
CA GLU A 50 -2.22 2.08 -3.57
C GLU A 50 -1.32 1.05 -2.85
N THR A 51 0.01 1.22 -2.86
CA THR A 51 0.93 0.27 -2.22
C THR A 51 1.39 0.76 -0.84
N ASP A 52 1.52 -0.18 0.13
CA ASP A 52 2.07 0.06 1.47
C ASP A 52 3.40 0.82 1.46
N ARG A 53 4.22 0.64 0.42
CA ARG A 53 5.52 1.31 0.30
C ARG A 53 5.37 2.83 0.11
N TRP A 54 4.34 3.28 -0.58
CA TRP A 54 4.08 4.70 -0.80
C TRP A 54 3.44 5.37 0.40
N GLU A 55 2.63 4.64 1.16
CA GLU A 55 2.01 5.14 2.39
C GLU A 55 3.06 5.66 3.38
N ARG A 56 4.27 5.07 3.40
CA ARG A 56 5.41 5.57 4.22
C ARG A 56 5.85 7.00 3.89
N PHE A 57 5.59 7.47 2.67
CA PHE A 57 5.92 8.82 2.23
C PHE A 57 4.74 9.78 2.34
N ALA A 58 3.51 9.27 2.43
CA ALA A 58 2.30 10.06 2.59
C ALA A 58 2.13 10.43 4.07
N ARG A 59 2.60 11.63 4.44
CA ARG A 59 2.64 12.10 5.85
C ARG A 59 1.26 12.32 6.49
N GLU A 60 0.20 12.33 5.71
CA GLU A 60 -1.13 12.77 6.14
C GLU A 60 -2.20 11.68 6.05
N LEU A 61 -1.83 10.44 5.75
CA LEU A 61 -2.79 9.34 5.77
C LEU A 61 -3.16 8.99 7.21
N SER A 62 -4.46 8.87 7.47
CA SER A 62 -4.99 8.35 8.72
C SER A 62 -5.96 7.21 8.44
N TYR A 63 -5.98 6.23 9.33
CA TYR A 63 -6.77 5.02 9.18
C TYR A 63 -7.81 4.92 10.29
N TYR A 64 -8.97 4.34 10.01
CA TYR A 64 -10.00 4.08 10.99
C TYR A 64 -10.64 2.71 10.79
N CYS A 65 -11.16 2.13 11.86
CA CYS A 65 -11.97 0.94 11.77
C CYS A 65 -13.41 1.31 11.41
N HIS A 66 -13.98 0.62 10.41
CA HIS A 66 -15.34 0.87 9.92
C HIS A 66 -16.36 -0.17 10.43
N GLU A 67 -15.95 -1.07 11.31
CA GLU A 67 -16.84 -2.04 11.96
C GLU A 67 -17.72 -1.35 13.01
N GLU A 68 -18.99 -1.79 13.12
CA GLU A 68 -19.99 -1.21 14.02
C GLU A 68 -19.50 -1.17 15.48
N ASP A 69 -18.90 -2.27 15.93
CA ASP A 69 -18.38 -2.43 17.30
C ASP A 69 -17.27 -1.42 17.64
N CYS A 70 -16.63 -0.83 16.63
CA CYS A 70 -15.56 0.15 16.78
C CYS A 70 -15.99 1.60 16.54
N LYS A 71 -17.24 1.86 16.11
CA LYS A 71 -17.70 3.23 15.84
C LYS A 71 -17.75 4.12 17.07
N THR A 72 -18.02 3.54 18.24
CA THR A 72 -18.10 4.27 19.51
C THR A 72 -16.73 4.60 20.10
N ILE A 73 -15.70 3.86 19.69
CA ILE A 73 -14.32 4.04 20.15
C ILE A 73 -13.57 4.64 18.97
N ALA A 74 -13.55 5.97 18.85
CA ALA A 74 -12.90 6.68 17.74
C ALA A 74 -11.38 6.41 17.70
N ARG A 75 -10.99 5.25 17.16
CA ARG A 75 -9.60 4.83 17.01
C ARG A 75 -9.12 5.26 15.63
N ARG A 76 -8.37 6.36 15.62
CA ARG A 76 -7.51 6.69 14.49
C ARG A 76 -6.21 5.90 14.64
N PHE A 77 -5.80 5.26 13.56
CA PHE A 77 -4.58 4.49 13.46
C PHE A 77 -3.60 5.29 12.58
N PRO A 78 -2.37 5.54 13.05
CA PRO A 78 -1.39 6.34 12.32
C PRO A 78 -0.80 5.61 11.12
N THR A 79 -0.95 4.27 11.05
CA THR A 79 -0.41 3.46 9.96
C THR A 79 -1.38 2.34 9.56
N ARG A 80 -1.29 1.90 8.31
CA ARG A 80 -1.99 0.71 7.82
C ARG A 80 -1.68 -0.52 8.67
N ASN A 81 -0.43 -0.68 9.11
CA ASN A 81 -0.05 -1.82 9.95
C ASN A 81 -0.70 -1.78 11.33
N SER A 82 -0.89 -0.59 11.91
CA SER A 82 -1.65 -0.46 13.17
C SER A 82 -3.14 -0.78 13.00
N LEU A 83 -3.75 -0.42 11.87
CA LEU A 83 -5.13 -0.84 11.57
C LEU A 83 -5.21 -2.35 11.32
N ARG A 84 -4.25 -2.93 10.59
CA ARG A 84 -4.13 -4.38 10.39
C ARG A 84 -3.98 -5.12 11.71
N LYS A 85 -3.22 -4.54 12.65
CA LYS A 85 -3.06 -5.10 13.99
C LYS A 85 -4.39 -5.14 14.73
N HIS A 86 -5.10 -4.03 14.72
CA HIS A 86 -6.43 -3.93 15.30
C HIS A 86 -7.43 -4.90 14.67
N ALA A 87 -7.36 -5.14 13.36
CA ALA A 87 -8.24 -6.08 12.66
C ALA A 87 -8.19 -7.48 13.28
N TRP A 88 -7.01 -8.00 13.63
CA TRP A 88 -6.92 -9.31 14.27
C TRP A 88 -7.15 -9.25 15.78
N ASP A 89 -6.70 -8.20 16.47
CA ASP A 89 -6.90 -8.04 17.93
C ASP A 89 -8.39 -7.91 18.31
N ALA A 90 -9.15 -7.09 17.56
CA ALA A 90 -10.53 -6.73 17.90
C ALA A 90 -11.58 -7.50 17.11
N HIS A 91 -11.29 -7.85 15.85
CA HIS A 91 -12.25 -8.52 14.96
C HIS A 91 -11.85 -9.96 14.60
N GLY A 92 -10.63 -10.38 14.98
CA GLY A 92 -10.13 -11.71 14.65
C GLY A 92 -9.93 -11.93 13.15
N PHE A 93 -9.75 -10.86 12.37
CA PHE A 93 -9.48 -10.94 10.93
C PHE A 93 -8.06 -11.43 10.71
N VAL A 94 -7.94 -12.71 10.36
CA VAL A 94 -6.64 -13.35 10.14
C VAL A 94 -6.48 -13.64 8.66
N TRP A 95 -5.37 -13.19 8.10
CA TRP A 95 -4.96 -13.59 6.75
C TRP A 95 -4.58 -15.07 6.74
N GLU A 96 -5.35 -15.88 6.01
CA GLU A 96 -5.03 -17.29 5.83
C GLU A 96 -3.87 -17.43 4.82
N LEU A 97 -2.67 -17.72 5.32
CA LEU A 97 -1.53 -18.05 4.48
C LEU A 97 -1.53 -19.55 4.17
N ARG A 98 -1.82 -19.90 2.91
CA ARG A 98 -1.67 -21.26 2.41
C ARG A 98 -0.28 -21.47 1.85
N ILE A 99 0.34 -22.58 2.24
CA ILE A 99 1.65 -22.96 1.71
C ILE A 99 1.45 -23.43 0.27
N ALA A 100 2.08 -22.73 -0.69
CA ALA A 100 2.02 -23.10 -2.09
C ALA A 100 2.75 -24.43 -2.32
N ASN A 101 2.20 -25.27 -3.20
CA ASN A 101 2.75 -26.59 -3.54
C ASN A 101 2.94 -27.52 -2.32
N ALA A 102 2.11 -27.37 -1.28
CA ALA A 102 2.14 -28.29 -0.16
C ALA A 102 1.88 -29.73 -0.65
N GLU A 103 2.73 -30.66 -0.22
CA GLU A 103 2.49 -32.09 -0.46
C GLU A 103 1.10 -32.50 0.07
N PRO A 104 0.48 -33.57 -0.45
CA PRO A 104 -0.85 -34.01 -0.03
C PRO A 104 -1.02 -34.14 1.50
N ASP A 105 0.04 -34.64 2.17
CA ASP A 105 0.15 -34.78 3.63
C ASP A 105 1.09 -33.74 4.29
N GLY A 106 1.52 -32.72 3.53
CA GLY A 106 2.36 -31.63 4.02
C GLY A 106 1.59 -30.59 4.85
N PRO A 107 2.30 -29.65 5.49
CA PRO A 107 1.69 -28.51 6.14
C PRO A 107 0.99 -27.61 5.10
N LYS A 108 -0.23 -27.16 5.42
CA LYS A 108 -1.08 -26.36 4.52
C LYS A 108 -1.26 -24.94 4.99
N TYR A 109 -1.01 -24.67 6.27
CA TYR A 109 -1.25 -23.39 6.93
C TYR A 109 0.03 -22.93 7.61
N ALA A 110 0.28 -21.62 7.61
CA ALA A 110 1.39 -21.02 8.34
C ALA A 110 0.93 -19.81 9.16
N CYS A 111 1.42 -19.67 10.39
CA CYS A 111 1.25 -18.47 11.17
C CYS A 111 2.35 -17.45 10.82
N THR A 112 1.95 -16.25 10.41
CA THR A 112 2.85 -15.15 10.04
C THR A 112 2.79 -13.98 11.03
N LEU A 113 2.07 -14.12 12.14
CA LEU A 113 2.00 -13.07 13.16
C LEU A 113 3.38 -12.86 13.80
N ASP A 114 3.73 -11.60 14.06
CA ASP A 114 5.07 -11.18 14.47
C ASP A 114 5.61 -11.94 15.70
N GLN A 115 4.72 -12.30 16.63
CA GLN A 115 5.05 -13.06 17.84
C GLN A 115 5.58 -14.48 17.54
N CYS A 116 5.18 -15.07 16.40
CA CYS A 116 5.70 -16.34 15.93
C CYS A 116 6.97 -16.20 15.11
N GLN A 117 7.14 -15.10 14.37
CA GLN A 117 8.31 -14.94 13.49
C GLN A 117 9.65 -14.96 14.24
N LEU A 118 9.67 -14.52 15.50
CA LEU A 118 10.87 -14.53 16.35
C LEU A 118 11.29 -15.93 16.82
N ALA A 119 10.35 -16.88 16.90
CA ALA A 119 10.60 -18.26 17.31
C ALA A 119 10.77 -19.24 16.13
N GLY A 120 10.58 -18.75 14.90
CA GLY A 120 10.48 -19.57 13.69
C GLY A 120 9.04 -19.69 13.20
N MET A 121 8.86 -19.82 11.88
CA MET A 121 7.53 -19.89 11.28
C MET A 121 6.80 -21.18 11.70
N HIS A 122 5.70 -21.05 12.43
CA HIS A 122 4.87 -22.18 12.82
C HIS A 122 3.96 -22.61 11.67
N VAL A 123 4.01 -23.88 11.31
CA VAL A 123 3.23 -24.46 10.20
C VAL A 123 2.33 -25.60 10.69
N PHE A 124 1.17 -25.77 10.06
CA PHE A 124 0.13 -26.70 10.48
C PHE A 124 -0.44 -27.47 9.28
N LYS A 125 -0.71 -28.77 9.49
CA LYS A 125 -1.38 -29.61 8.49
C LYS A 125 -2.89 -29.34 8.44
N LYS A 126 -3.53 -29.21 9.62
CA LYS A 126 -4.98 -29.04 9.75
C LYS A 126 -5.32 -27.62 10.18
N ARG A 127 -6.46 -27.12 9.66
CA ARG A 127 -6.99 -25.80 10.01
C ARG A 127 -7.33 -25.67 11.49
N ARG A 128 -7.85 -26.73 12.11
CA ARG A 128 -8.20 -26.77 13.54
C ARG A 128 -6.98 -26.51 14.43
N ASP A 129 -5.84 -27.09 14.09
CA ASP A 129 -4.61 -26.93 14.86
C ASP A 129 -4.10 -25.49 14.74
N TYR A 130 -4.19 -24.91 13.53
CA TYR A 130 -3.88 -23.49 13.31
C TYR A 130 -4.80 -22.56 14.12
N GLN A 131 -6.11 -22.79 14.13
CA GLN A 131 -7.06 -22.02 14.95
C GLN A 131 -6.75 -22.13 16.45
N THR A 132 -6.40 -23.33 16.91
CA THR A 132 -6.05 -23.57 18.31
C THR A 132 -4.79 -22.80 18.68
N HIS A 133 -3.80 -22.77 17.80
CA HIS A 133 -2.60 -21.95 17.97
C HIS A 133 -2.93 -20.45 18.04
N LEU A 134 -3.77 -19.93 17.14
CA LEU A 134 -4.22 -18.52 17.17
C LEU A 134 -4.91 -18.16 18.49
N LYS A 135 -5.71 -19.07 19.03
CA LYS A 135 -6.40 -18.87 20.31
C LYS A 135 -5.44 -18.86 21.50
N ILE A 136 -4.53 -19.84 21.56
CA ILE A 136 -3.64 -20.04 22.72
C ILE A 136 -2.50 -19.02 22.74
N TYR A 137 -1.84 -18.82 21.61
CA TYR A 137 -0.61 -18.02 21.55
C TYR A 137 -0.86 -16.57 21.17
N HIS A 138 -1.96 -16.27 20.46
CA HIS A 138 -2.29 -14.91 20.02
C HIS A 138 -3.57 -14.37 20.66
N GLY A 139 -4.26 -15.13 21.51
CA GLY A 139 -5.47 -14.69 22.22
C GLY A 139 -6.70 -14.49 21.34
N ILE A 140 -6.68 -14.93 20.08
CA ILE A 140 -7.76 -14.69 19.11
C ILE A 140 -8.88 -15.70 19.37
N GLN A 141 -9.94 -15.27 20.04
CA GLN A 141 -11.06 -16.13 20.45
C GLN A 141 -11.96 -16.55 19.27
N LYS A 142 -12.25 -15.61 18.36
CA LYS A 142 -13.08 -15.84 17.17
C LYS A 142 -12.23 -15.49 15.95
N VAL A 143 -11.86 -16.51 15.17
CA VAL A 143 -11.04 -16.32 13.98
C VAL A 143 -11.94 -16.22 12.76
N GLU A 144 -11.88 -15.08 12.07
CA GLU A 144 -12.49 -14.91 10.76
C GLU A 144 -11.38 -14.86 9.71
N PHE A 145 -11.32 -15.92 8.90
CA PHE A 145 -10.30 -16.04 7.88
C PHE A 145 -10.66 -15.20 6.66
N GLN A 146 -9.76 -14.30 6.31
CA GLN A 146 -9.87 -13.46 5.12
C GLN A 146 -8.72 -13.81 4.16
N THR A 147 -8.99 -13.76 2.85
CA THR A 147 -7.93 -13.75 1.85
C THR A 147 -7.14 -12.45 1.95
N ARG A 148 -5.90 -12.44 1.43
CA ARG A 148 -5.10 -11.20 1.36
C ARG A 148 -5.86 -10.06 0.69
N ALA A 149 -6.54 -10.36 -0.43
CA ALA A 149 -7.29 -9.36 -1.17
C ALA A 149 -8.45 -8.77 -0.35
N GLN A 150 -9.17 -9.60 0.40
CA GLN A 150 -10.27 -9.14 1.26
C GLN A 150 -9.76 -8.29 2.43
N LEU A 151 -8.68 -8.71 3.08
CA LEU A 151 -8.08 -7.94 4.17
C LEU A 151 -7.55 -6.59 3.69
N GLU A 152 -6.85 -6.55 2.56
CA GLU A 152 -6.35 -5.30 2.00
C GLU A 152 -7.49 -4.38 1.54
N ALA A 153 -8.54 -4.93 0.91
CA ALA A 153 -9.73 -4.15 0.57
C ALA A 153 -10.44 -3.58 1.81
N TRP A 154 -10.47 -4.33 2.92
CA TRP A 154 -10.97 -3.84 4.20
C TRP A 154 -10.11 -2.69 4.73
N LEU A 155 -8.78 -2.82 4.71
CA LEU A 155 -7.86 -1.76 5.14
C LEU A 155 -8.01 -0.49 4.28
N ASP A 156 -8.22 -0.64 2.97
CA ASP A 156 -8.42 0.48 2.05
C ASP A 156 -9.70 1.26 2.33
N ARG A 157 -10.79 0.59 2.74
CA ARG A 157 -12.02 1.29 3.15
C ARG A 157 -11.84 2.15 4.40
N GLY A 158 -10.92 1.75 5.27
CA GLY A 158 -10.54 2.52 6.45
C GLY A 158 -9.56 3.66 6.17
N ARG A 159 -9.12 3.85 4.91
CA ARG A 159 -8.17 4.89 4.54
C ARG A 159 -8.89 6.22 4.35
N THR A 160 -8.45 7.25 5.08
CA THR A 160 -8.84 8.64 4.82
C THR A 160 -7.67 9.41 4.25
N GLU A 161 -7.96 10.15 3.18
CA GLU A 161 -7.13 11.28 2.77
C GLU A 161 -7.52 12.49 3.64
N PRO A 162 -6.58 13.39 3.96
CA PRO A 162 -6.83 14.59 4.75
C PRO A 162 -7.91 15.49 4.16
#